data_AF-A0A821DLZ0-F1
#
_entry.id   AF-A0A821DLZ0-F1
#
_cell.length_a   1.000
_cell.length_b   1.000
_cell.length_c   1.000
_cell.angle_alpha   90.00
_cell.angle_beta   90.00
_cell.angle_gamma   90.00
#
_symmetry.space_group_name_H-M   'P 1'
#
loop_
_entity.id
_entity.type
_entity.pdbx_description
1 polymer ?
#
loop_
_entity_poly.entity_id
_entity_poly.type
_entity_poly.pdbx_seq_one_letter_code
_entity_poly.pdbx_strand_id
1 'polypeptide(L)'
;MEEPTRDSSDLDASPSITQTTTDSFDDRIAFQLHKQQKAFAKEINHSFSQFFTSKYRNYVLKLLEENAGVALPNFPSFNIIERLYHHEHRNFREPCEDLIESCATYLKQVLIKLLNQIFDKEATYKNHMIHKLTDIIYRALEESEEHCNHDISKMLNIEQRIFTLNHYYMDTVNKIKAEVQQYIANTKLPISMEYGITEFDYSGDVGSDEHNGW
;
A
#
# COMPACT_ATOMS: atom_id res chain seq x y z
N MET A 1 8.14 -70.27 -27.90
CA MET A 1 7.76 -70.51 -29.30
C MET A 1 6.24 -70.60 -29.34
N GLU A 2 5.65 -69.73 -30.17
CA GLU A 2 4.31 -69.78 -30.79
C GLU A 2 3.04 -69.71 -29.90
N GLU A 3 2.52 -68.46 -29.80
CA GLU A 3 1.15 -67.94 -30.03
C GLU A 3 -0.05 -68.89 -30.33
N PRO A 4 -1.33 -68.39 -30.34
CA PRO A 4 -1.88 -67.12 -29.83
C PRO A 4 -3.24 -67.27 -29.09
N THR A 5 -3.76 -66.18 -28.51
CA THR A 5 -5.22 -66.03 -28.33
C THR A 5 -5.64 -64.59 -28.62
N ARG A 6 -6.26 -64.44 -29.80
CA ARG A 6 -7.34 -63.50 -30.20
C ARG A 6 -8.26 -63.08 -29.03
N ASP A 7 -8.97 -61.98 -29.04
CA ASP A 7 -9.10 -60.80 -29.90
C ASP A 7 -9.83 -59.75 -29.07
N SER A 8 -9.66 -58.50 -29.46
CA SER A 8 -10.11 -57.27 -28.82
C SER A 8 -11.62 -57.06 -28.98
N SER A 9 -12.31 -56.66 -27.92
CA SER A 9 -13.40 -55.67 -27.98
C SER A 9 -13.84 -55.27 -26.58
N ASP A 10 -13.99 -53.95 -26.42
CA ASP A 10 -14.84 -53.26 -25.46
C ASP A 10 -14.42 -53.27 -23.98
N LEU A 11 -13.89 -52.11 -23.54
CA LEU A 11 -14.44 -51.31 -22.44
C LEU A 11 -13.61 -50.03 -22.30
N ASP A 12 -13.73 -49.13 -23.27
CA ASP A 12 -13.25 -47.77 -23.15
C ASP A 12 -14.34 -46.95 -22.42
N ALA A 13 -14.38 -47.09 -21.10
CA ALA A 13 -15.19 -46.27 -20.21
C ALA A 13 -14.24 -45.43 -19.34
N SER A 14 -13.59 -44.44 -19.96
CA SER A 14 -12.96 -43.37 -19.19
C SER A 14 -14.04 -42.44 -18.62
N PRO A 15 -13.97 -42.10 -17.34
CA PRO A 15 -15.07 -41.48 -16.61
C PRO A 15 -15.27 -40.03 -17.05
N SER A 16 -16.53 -39.67 -17.24
CA SER A 16 -17.00 -38.30 -17.40
C SER A 16 -16.44 -37.43 -16.27
N ILE A 17 -15.54 -36.52 -16.63
CA ILE A 17 -15.15 -35.39 -15.78
C ILE A 17 -16.42 -34.56 -15.57
N THR A 18 -17.02 -34.75 -14.40
CA THR A 18 -18.10 -33.91 -13.93
C THR A 18 -17.47 -32.57 -13.60
N GLN A 19 -17.59 -31.60 -14.52
CA GLN A 19 -17.21 -30.22 -14.29
C GLN A 19 -18.00 -29.70 -13.08
N THR A 20 -17.29 -29.52 -11.98
CA THR A 20 -17.77 -28.87 -10.76
C THR A 20 -18.02 -27.40 -11.06
N THR A 21 -19.27 -26.97 -10.90
CA THR A 21 -19.77 -25.60 -11.06
C THR A 21 -19.28 -24.62 -9.98
N THR A 22 -18.20 -24.94 -9.27
CA THR A 22 -17.65 -24.20 -8.13
C THR A 22 -16.76 -23.01 -8.52
N ASP A 23 -16.17 -23.01 -9.72
CA ASP A 23 -15.20 -21.97 -10.13
C ASP A 23 -15.82 -20.57 -10.36
N SER A 24 -17.15 -20.46 -10.53
CA SER A 24 -17.78 -19.18 -10.91
C SER A 24 -18.00 -18.19 -9.74
N PHE A 25 -18.00 -18.68 -8.50
CA PHE A 25 -18.21 -17.84 -7.31
C PHE A 25 -16.89 -17.31 -6.72
N ASP A 26 -15.81 -18.09 -6.81
CA ASP A 26 -14.52 -17.77 -6.18
C ASP A 26 -13.90 -16.49 -6.77
N ASP A 27 -13.95 -16.35 -8.10
CA ASP A 27 -13.43 -15.17 -8.79
C ASP A 27 -14.19 -13.89 -8.44
N ARG A 28 -15.46 -13.99 -8.05
CA ARG A 28 -16.29 -12.80 -7.76
C ARG A 28 -15.95 -12.16 -6.42
N ILE A 29 -15.65 -12.98 -5.40
CA ILE A 29 -15.23 -12.50 -4.08
C ILE A 29 -13.88 -11.80 -4.21
N ALA A 30 -12.91 -12.48 -4.83
CA ALA A 30 -11.58 -11.92 -5.07
C ALA A 30 -11.64 -10.63 -5.92
N PHE A 31 -12.46 -10.62 -6.98
CA PHE A 31 -12.65 -9.43 -7.82
C PHE A 31 -13.19 -8.24 -7.04
N GLN A 32 -14.18 -8.45 -6.16
CA GLN A 32 -14.77 -7.37 -5.39
C GLN A 32 -13.81 -6.81 -4.32
N LEU A 33 -13.04 -7.68 -3.67
CA LEU A 33 -11.97 -7.24 -2.76
C LEU A 33 -10.89 -6.45 -3.50
N HIS A 34 -10.47 -6.91 -4.67
CA HIS A 34 -9.50 -6.18 -5.51
C HIS A 34 -10.05 -4.82 -5.95
N LYS A 35 -11.35 -4.73 -6.25
CA LYS A 35 -12.01 -3.45 -6.56
C LYS A 35 -11.96 -2.48 -5.37
N GLN A 36 -12.20 -2.95 -4.15
CA GLN A 36 -12.07 -2.15 -2.92
C GLN A 36 -10.62 -1.68 -2.72
N GLN A 37 -9.64 -2.56 -2.85
CA GLN A 37 -8.21 -2.21 -2.76
C GLN A 37 -7.81 -1.15 -3.80
N LYS A 38 -8.32 -1.25 -5.03
CA LYS A 38 -8.06 -0.25 -6.08
C LYS A 38 -8.71 1.10 -5.78
N ALA A 39 -9.88 1.11 -5.13
CA ALA A 39 -10.52 2.35 -4.67
C ALA A 39 -9.70 3.00 -3.55
N PHE A 40 -9.29 2.22 -2.55
CA PHE A 40 -8.39 2.66 -1.48
C PHE A 40 -7.08 3.25 -2.02
N ALA A 41 -6.44 2.59 -3.00
CA ALA A 41 -5.21 3.11 -3.60
C ALA A 41 -5.43 4.49 -4.26
N LYS A 42 -6.61 4.74 -4.84
CA LYS A 42 -6.95 6.07 -5.33
C LYS A 42 -7.16 7.05 -4.20
N GLU A 43 -7.90 6.66 -3.17
CA GLU A 43 -8.19 7.49 -2.01
C GLU A 43 -6.92 7.96 -1.30
N ILE A 44 -5.98 7.06 -1.02
CA ILE A 44 -4.66 7.39 -0.44
C ILE A 44 -3.92 8.42 -1.29
N ASN A 45 -3.97 8.30 -2.63
CA ASN A 45 -3.35 9.29 -3.51
C ASN A 45 -4.02 10.68 -3.42
N HIS A 46 -5.31 10.76 -3.06
CA HIS A 46 -6.02 12.02 -2.85
C HIS A 46 -5.90 12.55 -1.41
N SER A 47 -5.53 11.71 -0.44
CA SER A 47 -5.30 12.10 0.96
C SER A 47 -4.06 12.99 1.15
N PHE A 48 -3.14 13.00 0.18
CA PHE A 48 -2.01 13.92 0.18
C PHE A 48 -2.45 15.34 -0.13
N SER A 49 -1.94 16.30 0.64
CA SER A 49 -2.12 17.73 0.37
C SER A 49 -1.69 18.09 -1.05
N GLN A 50 -2.43 19.00 -1.67
CA GLN A 50 -1.97 19.68 -2.87
C GLN A 50 -0.79 20.60 -2.52
N PHE A 51 0.42 20.06 -2.66
CA PHE A 51 1.69 20.71 -2.28
C PHE A 51 1.91 22.07 -2.96
N PHE A 52 1.28 22.29 -4.11
CA PHE A 52 1.42 23.52 -4.91
C PHE A 52 0.39 24.61 -4.56
N THR A 53 -0.45 24.41 -3.55
CA THR A 53 -1.41 25.43 -3.11
C THR A 53 -0.73 26.54 -2.31
N SER A 54 -1.26 27.77 -2.40
CA SER A 54 -0.78 28.90 -1.60
C SER A 54 -0.90 28.63 -0.10
N LYS A 55 -1.92 27.88 0.33
CA LYS A 55 -2.11 27.47 1.74
C LYS A 55 -0.96 26.60 2.23
N TYR A 56 -0.59 25.57 1.46
CA TYR A 56 0.51 24.68 1.83
C TYR A 56 1.86 25.40 1.80
N ARG A 57 2.08 26.26 0.79
CA ARG A 57 3.26 27.14 0.73
C ARG A 57 3.40 28.02 1.97
N ASN A 58 2.33 28.67 2.41
CA ASN A 58 2.35 29.51 3.60
C ASN A 58 2.64 28.70 4.87
N TYR A 59 2.15 27.46 4.95
CA TYR A 59 2.48 26.54 6.05
C TYR A 59 3.97 26.21 6.08
N VAL A 60 4.58 25.88 4.92
CA VAL A 60 6.03 25.63 4.81
C VAL A 60 6.85 26.85 5.20
N LEU A 61 6.49 28.05 4.71
CA LEU A 61 7.19 29.30 5.04
C LEU A 61 7.14 29.59 6.54
N LYS A 62 5.99 29.41 7.17
CA LYS A 62 5.85 29.54 8.63
C LYS A 62 6.77 28.57 9.39
N LEU A 63 6.87 27.32 8.95
CA LEU A 63 7.78 26.35 9.57
C LEU A 63 9.26 26.74 9.40
N LEU A 64 9.63 27.33 8.26
CA LEU A 64 10.99 27.85 8.03
C LEU A 64 11.32 29.01 8.96
N GLU A 65 10.38 29.95 9.14
CA GLU A 65 10.54 31.08 10.07
C GLU A 65 10.67 30.61 11.53
N GLU A 66 9.82 29.67 11.96
CA GLU A 66 9.84 29.09 13.31
C GLU A 66 11.15 28.32 13.63
N ASN A 67 11.84 27.84 12.62
CA ASN A 67 13.08 27.06 12.76
C ASN A 67 14.32 27.82 12.25
N ALA A 68 14.22 29.15 12.10
CA ALA A 68 15.34 29.99 11.69
C ALA A 68 16.50 29.85 12.70
N GLY A 69 17.71 29.57 12.19
CA GLY A 69 18.93 29.43 13.00
C GLY A 69 19.18 28.03 13.60
N VAL A 70 18.28 27.06 13.39
CA VAL A 70 18.47 25.67 13.87
C VAL A 70 19.33 24.83 12.90
N ALA A 71 19.44 25.25 11.64
CA ALA A 71 20.20 24.55 10.60
C ALA A 71 21.16 25.49 9.87
N LEU A 72 22.17 24.89 9.23
CA LEU A 72 23.11 25.60 8.37
C LEU A 72 22.38 26.30 7.22
N PRO A 73 22.89 27.46 6.76
CA PRO A 73 22.40 28.08 5.53
C PRO A 73 22.39 27.05 4.40
N ASN A 74 21.29 27.01 3.64
CA ASN A 74 21.05 26.09 2.50
C ASN A 74 20.63 24.65 2.83
N PHE A 75 20.47 24.28 4.11
CA PHE A 75 19.90 22.98 4.47
C PHE A 75 18.62 23.17 5.28
N PRO A 76 17.46 22.66 4.82
CA PRO A 76 16.28 22.65 5.66
C PRO A 76 16.55 21.76 6.88
N SER A 77 16.19 22.26 8.06
CA SER A 77 16.27 21.47 9.29
C SER A 77 15.45 20.18 9.14
N PHE A 78 15.98 19.06 9.64
CA PHE A 78 15.25 17.79 9.68
C PHE A 78 13.90 17.94 10.40
N ASN A 79 13.82 18.81 11.42
CA ASN A 79 12.59 19.11 12.14
C ASN A 79 11.48 19.66 11.21
N ILE A 80 11.83 20.42 10.17
CA ILE A 80 10.85 20.92 9.19
C ILE A 80 10.30 19.75 8.37
N ILE A 81 11.18 18.87 7.89
CA ILE A 81 10.79 17.66 7.15
C ILE A 81 9.88 16.79 8.02
N GLU A 82 10.24 16.61 9.29
CA GLU A 82 9.50 15.83 10.25
C GLU A 82 8.08 16.36 10.49
N ARG A 83 7.96 17.66 10.72
CA ARG A 83 6.65 18.31 10.89
C ARG A 83 5.78 18.25 9.63
N LEU A 84 6.37 18.42 8.45
CA LEU A 84 5.64 18.30 7.19
C LEU A 84 5.14 16.87 6.98
N TYR A 85 6.00 15.88 7.17
CA TYR A 85 5.62 14.48 7.03
C TYR A 85 4.53 14.07 8.03
N HIS A 86 4.67 14.40 9.31
CA HIS A 86 3.66 14.07 10.31
C HIS A 86 2.32 14.78 10.10
N HIS A 87 2.32 15.95 9.45
CA HIS A 87 1.07 16.61 9.07
C HIS A 87 0.29 15.78 8.05
N GLU A 88 0.97 15.28 7.02
CA GLU A 88 0.37 14.44 5.97
C GLU A 88 0.04 13.03 6.48
N HIS A 89 0.94 12.42 7.26
CA HIS A 89 0.80 11.05 7.77
C HIS A 89 -0.50 10.82 8.56
N ARG A 90 -1.02 11.87 9.23
CA ARG A 90 -2.28 11.79 9.98
C ARG A 90 -3.48 11.45 9.10
N ASN A 91 -3.42 11.75 7.80
CA ASN A 91 -4.51 11.55 6.86
C ASN A 91 -4.63 10.08 6.38
N PHE A 92 -3.71 9.19 6.75
CA PHE A 92 -3.73 7.79 6.31
C PHE A 92 -4.58 6.85 7.17
N ARG A 93 -4.84 7.22 8.43
CA ARG A 93 -5.51 6.35 9.38
C ARG A 93 -6.94 6.02 8.96
N GLU A 94 -7.74 7.05 8.70
CA GLU A 94 -9.16 6.92 8.35
C GLU A 94 -9.38 6.05 7.09
N PRO A 95 -8.72 6.30 5.94
CA PRO A 95 -8.88 5.44 4.76
C PRO A 95 -8.51 3.96 4.99
N CYS A 96 -7.57 3.70 5.90
CA CYS A 96 -7.15 2.34 6.24
C CYS A 96 -8.21 1.62 7.09
N GLU A 97 -8.77 2.31 8.10
CA GLU A 97 -9.86 1.79 8.94
C GLU A 97 -11.11 1.54 8.09
N ASP A 98 -11.46 2.49 7.20
CA ASP A 98 -12.61 2.37 6.28
C ASP A 98 -12.48 1.17 5.34
N LEU A 99 -11.27 0.87 4.84
CA LEU A 99 -11.03 -0.30 4.00
C LEU A 99 -11.28 -1.60 4.77
N ILE A 100 -10.79 -1.71 6.00
CA ILE A 100 -10.99 -2.89 6.85
C ILE A 100 -12.49 -3.09 7.08
N GLU A 101 -13.19 -2.05 7.53
CA GLU A 101 -14.63 -2.11 7.83
C GLU A 101 -15.43 -2.51 6.58
N SER A 102 -15.09 -1.93 5.42
CA SER A 102 -15.73 -2.24 4.14
C SER A 102 -15.52 -3.69 3.72
N CYS A 103 -14.31 -4.23 3.91
CA CYS A 103 -13.99 -5.62 3.62
C CYS A 103 -14.70 -6.58 4.59
N ALA A 104 -14.66 -6.28 5.89
CA ALA A 104 -15.32 -7.09 6.93
C ALA A 104 -16.84 -7.14 6.71
N THR A 105 -17.46 -6.00 6.44
CA THR A 105 -18.90 -5.91 6.13
C THR A 105 -19.26 -6.70 4.88
N TYR A 106 -18.46 -6.60 3.82
CA TYR A 106 -18.69 -7.36 2.60
C TYR A 106 -18.60 -8.88 2.84
N LEU A 107 -17.56 -9.33 3.56
CA LEU A 107 -17.38 -10.75 3.88
C LEU A 107 -18.51 -11.30 4.76
N LYS A 108 -18.94 -10.54 5.79
CA LYS A 108 -20.11 -10.87 6.63
C LYS A 108 -21.33 -11.14 5.74
N GLN A 109 -21.63 -10.23 4.79
CA GLN A 109 -22.78 -10.38 3.89
C GLN A 109 -22.66 -11.57 2.93
N VAL A 110 -21.48 -11.80 2.35
CA VAL A 110 -21.26 -12.91 1.40
C VAL A 110 -21.38 -14.25 2.10
N LEU A 111 -20.74 -14.41 3.26
CA LEU A 111 -20.75 -15.68 3.99
C LEU A 111 -22.15 -16.03 4.50
N ILE A 112 -22.93 -15.05 4.96
CA ILE A 112 -24.34 -15.29 5.34
C ILE A 112 -25.19 -15.67 4.12
N LYS A 113 -24.98 -15.05 2.96
CA LYS A 113 -25.67 -15.44 1.73
C LYS A 113 -25.34 -16.88 1.31
N LEU A 114 -24.06 -17.25 1.35
CA LEU A 114 -23.61 -18.61 1.06
C LEU A 114 -24.21 -19.62 2.05
N LEU A 115 -24.21 -19.28 3.34
CA LEU A 115 -24.79 -20.12 4.39
C LEU A 115 -26.29 -20.39 4.12
N ASN A 116 -27.05 -19.34 3.82
CA ASN A 116 -28.47 -19.48 3.50
C ASN A 116 -28.73 -20.30 2.23
N GLN A 117 -27.86 -20.18 1.21
CA GLN A 117 -27.96 -20.96 -0.03
C GLN A 117 -27.67 -22.45 0.18
N ILE A 118 -26.64 -22.78 0.98
CA ILE A 118 -26.26 -24.17 1.26
C ILE A 118 -27.39 -24.89 2.02
N PHE A 119 -27.93 -24.24 3.05
CA PHE A 119 -28.97 -24.83 3.90
C PHE A 119 -30.38 -24.60 3.39
N ASP A 120 -30.56 -24.14 2.14
CA ASP A 120 -31.87 -23.70 1.68
C ASP A 120 -32.90 -24.85 1.64
N LYS A 121 -32.42 -26.07 1.38
CA LYS A 121 -33.21 -27.30 1.20
C LYS A 121 -33.41 -28.16 2.45
N GLU A 122 -32.73 -27.85 3.56
CA GLU A 122 -32.81 -28.68 4.77
C GLU A 122 -33.94 -28.19 5.69
N ALA A 123 -34.88 -29.06 6.06
CA ALA A 123 -36.07 -28.65 6.84
C ALA A 123 -35.96 -28.90 8.35
N THR A 124 -35.07 -29.80 8.79
CA THR A 124 -35.19 -30.42 10.11
C THR A 124 -34.40 -29.71 11.22
N TYR A 125 -33.26 -29.08 10.90
CA TYR A 125 -32.38 -28.41 11.88
C TYR A 125 -31.82 -27.05 11.40
N LYS A 126 -32.35 -26.55 10.27
CA LYS A 126 -31.88 -25.35 9.56
C LYS A 126 -31.71 -24.12 10.46
N ASN A 127 -32.74 -23.77 11.23
CA ASN A 127 -32.75 -22.51 11.97
C ASN A 127 -31.70 -22.47 13.08
N HIS A 128 -31.61 -23.51 13.92
CA HIS A 128 -30.66 -23.52 15.04
C HIS A 128 -29.20 -23.59 14.55
N MET A 129 -28.95 -24.38 13.51
CA MET A 129 -27.62 -24.52 12.93
C MET A 129 -27.16 -23.26 12.18
N ILE A 130 -28.05 -22.65 11.36
CA ILE A 130 -27.76 -21.38 10.69
C ILE A 130 -27.46 -20.30 11.72
N HIS A 131 -28.25 -20.20 12.80
CA HIS A 131 -27.98 -19.22 13.86
C HIS A 131 -26.60 -19.43 14.49
N LYS A 132 -26.26 -20.66 14.90
CA LYS A 132 -24.94 -20.94 15.48
C LYS A 132 -23.78 -20.67 14.51
N LEU A 133 -23.93 -21.06 13.25
CA LEU A 133 -22.91 -20.81 12.23
C LEU A 133 -22.76 -19.31 11.92
N THR A 134 -23.87 -18.58 11.91
CA THR A 134 -23.87 -17.12 11.77
C THR A 134 -23.13 -16.46 12.92
N ASP A 135 -23.40 -16.88 14.16
CA ASP A 135 -22.69 -16.37 15.35
C ASP A 135 -21.18 -16.66 15.27
N ILE A 136 -20.79 -17.86 14.83
CA ILE A 136 -19.38 -18.23 14.62
C ILE A 136 -18.74 -17.34 13.56
N ILE A 137 -19.42 -17.11 12.43
CA ILE A 137 -18.94 -16.26 11.34
C ILE A 137 -18.73 -14.82 11.84
N TYR A 138 -19.71 -14.25 12.55
CA TYR A 138 -19.60 -12.90 13.08
C TYR A 138 -18.42 -12.76 14.04
N ARG A 139 -18.28 -13.67 15.01
CA ARG A 139 -17.17 -13.64 15.97
C ARG A 139 -15.82 -13.76 15.29
N ALA A 140 -15.67 -14.71 14.35
CA ALA A 140 -14.42 -14.91 13.64
C ALA A 140 -14.02 -13.67 12.81
N LEU A 141 -15.00 -12.99 12.19
CA LEU A 141 -14.74 -11.78 11.42
C LEU A 141 -14.47 -10.56 12.30
N GLU A 142 -15.15 -10.44 13.45
CA GLU A 142 -14.86 -9.40 14.45
C GLU A 142 -13.45 -9.55 15.03
N GLU A 143 -13.05 -10.76 15.41
CA GLU A 143 -11.69 -11.05 15.88
C GLU A 143 -10.64 -10.73 14.81
N SER A 144 -10.91 -11.08 13.54
CA SER A 144 -10.01 -10.75 12.43
C SER A 144 -9.93 -9.25 12.17
N GLU A 145 -11.05 -8.53 12.26
CA GLU A 145 -11.13 -7.09 12.09
C GLU A 145 -10.34 -6.36 13.18
N GLU A 146 -10.47 -6.79 14.44
CA GLU A 146 -9.66 -6.28 15.56
C GLU A 146 -8.15 -6.51 15.34
N HIS A 147 -7.77 -7.70 14.87
CA HIS A 147 -6.36 -8.01 14.55
C HIS A 147 -5.84 -7.11 13.43
N CYS A 148 -6.61 -6.91 12.34
CA CYS A 148 -6.22 -6.02 11.26
C CYS A 148 -6.05 -4.58 11.74
N ASN A 149 -6.96 -4.07 12.58
CA ASN A 149 -6.86 -2.72 13.15
C ASN A 149 -5.62 -2.55 14.04
N HIS A 150 -5.28 -3.57 14.82
CA HIS A 150 -4.05 -3.58 15.61
C HIS A 150 -2.80 -3.55 14.73
N ASP A 151 -2.78 -4.35 13.66
CA ASP A 151 -1.64 -4.39 12.75
C ASP A 151 -1.48 -3.10 11.95
N ILE A 152 -2.57 -2.47 11.50
CA ILE A 152 -2.51 -1.14 10.88
C ILE A 152 -1.97 -0.10 11.87
N SER A 153 -2.40 -0.16 13.13
CA SER A 153 -1.88 0.75 14.17
C SER A 153 -0.37 0.59 14.36
N LYS A 154 0.15 -0.65 14.31
CA LYS A 154 1.60 -0.90 14.32
C LYS A 154 2.29 -0.38 13.07
N MET A 155 1.75 -0.66 11.89
CA MET A 155 2.34 -0.22 10.61
C MET A 155 2.42 1.31 10.55
N LEU A 156 1.34 2.01 10.89
CA LEU A 156 1.33 3.48 10.95
C LEU A 156 2.30 4.02 12.01
N ASN A 157 2.51 3.31 13.12
CA ASN A 157 3.51 3.72 14.12
C ASN A 157 4.94 3.55 13.60
N ILE A 158 5.21 2.48 12.83
CA ILE A 158 6.52 2.27 12.20
C ILE A 158 6.80 3.39 11.18
N GLU A 159 5.81 3.73 10.35
CA GLU A 159 5.91 4.78 9.33
C GLU A 159 6.09 6.19 9.92
N GLN A 160 5.78 6.42 11.21
CA GLN A 160 6.12 7.69 11.86
C GLN A 160 7.63 7.97 11.84
N ARG A 161 8.48 6.94 11.80
CA ARG A 161 9.92 7.12 11.70
C ARG A 161 10.32 7.44 10.27
N ILE A 162 10.68 8.70 10.05
CA ILE A 162 11.06 9.18 8.72
C ILE A 162 12.44 8.65 8.34
N PHE A 163 12.44 7.72 7.40
CA PHE A 163 13.62 7.15 6.80
C PHE A 163 13.28 6.65 5.41
N THR A 164 14.16 6.87 4.43
CA THR A 164 13.96 6.37 3.08
C THR A 164 15.27 5.88 2.48
N LEU A 165 15.22 4.65 1.95
CA LEU A 165 16.21 4.11 1.00
C LEU A 165 15.57 3.90 -0.37
N ASN A 166 14.38 4.49 -0.60
CA ASN A 166 13.62 4.29 -1.80
C ASN A 166 14.37 4.92 -2.99
N HIS A 167 14.74 4.10 -3.99
CA HIS A 167 15.46 4.57 -5.17
C HIS A 167 14.65 5.58 -5.99
N TYR A 168 13.31 5.51 -5.96
CA TYR A 168 12.44 6.48 -6.61
C TYR A 168 12.49 7.88 -5.99
N TYR A 169 12.93 8.01 -4.72
CA TYR A 169 13.07 9.30 -4.06
C TYR A 169 14.13 10.16 -4.76
N MET A 170 15.33 9.60 -4.97
CA MET A 170 16.42 10.33 -5.61
C MET A 170 16.09 10.68 -7.06
N ASP A 171 15.41 9.79 -7.80
CA ASP A 171 14.92 10.08 -9.14
C ASP A 171 13.95 11.27 -9.15
N THR A 172 13.04 11.33 -8.18
CA THR A 172 12.07 12.41 -8.06
C THR A 172 12.74 13.73 -7.69
N VAL A 173 13.67 13.71 -6.73
CA VAL A 173 14.47 14.88 -6.36
C VAL A 173 15.26 15.41 -7.55
N ASN A 174 15.89 14.53 -8.33
CA ASN A 174 16.65 14.90 -9.52
C ASN A 174 15.76 15.55 -10.60
N LYS A 175 14.56 15.00 -10.83
CA LYS A 175 13.57 15.60 -11.74
C LYS A 175 13.16 17.01 -11.31
N ILE A 176 12.79 17.18 -10.04
CA ILE A 176 12.40 18.47 -9.48
C ILE A 176 13.57 19.48 -9.57
N LYS A 177 14.78 19.04 -9.24
CA LYS A 177 15.98 19.89 -9.32
C LYS A 177 16.22 20.38 -10.75
N ALA A 178 16.07 19.52 -11.75
CA ALA A 178 16.21 19.89 -13.15
C ALA A 178 15.15 20.92 -13.59
N GLU A 179 13.89 20.73 -13.20
CA GLU A 179 12.79 21.66 -13.49
C GLU A 179 13.03 23.05 -12.86
N VAL A 180 13.48 23.09 -11.61
CA VAL A 180 13.79 24.35 -10.90
C VAL A 180 14.97 25.06 -11.56
N GLN A 181 16.02 24.34 -11.96
CA GLN A 181 17.17 24.93 -12.66
C GLN A 181 16.77 25.53 -14.01
N GLN A 182 15.91 24.84 -14.77
CA GLN A 182 15.37 25.36 -16.03
C GLN A 182 14.52 26.62 -15.80
N TYR A 183 13.68 26.63 -14.76
CA TYR A 183 12.89 27.81 -14.40
C TYR A 183 13.78 29.01 -14.05
N ILE A 184 14.82 28.82 -13.23
CA ILE A 184 15.77 29.88 -12.86
C ILE A 184 16.49 30.42 -14.11
N ALA A 185 16.96 29.54 -15.00
CA ALA A 185 17.64 29.92 -16.24
C ALA A 185 16.75 30.73 -17.19
N ASN A 186 15.46 30.37 -17.28
CA ASN A 186 14.50 31.03 -18.16
C ASN A 186 13.98 32.37 -17.62
N THR A 187 13.98 32.57 -16.29
CA THR A 187 13.35 33.76 -15.67
C THR A 187 14.28 34.99 -15.60
N LYS A 188 15.59 34.86 -15.91
CA LYS A 188 16.59 35.95 -15.84
C LYS A 188 16.40 36.87 -14.62
N LEU A 189 16.13 36.32 -13.44
CA LEU A 189 16.23 37.08 -12.20
C LEU A 189 17.72 37.30 -11.92
N PRO A 190 18.21 38.55 -11.78
CA PRO A 190 19.57 38.77 -11.35
C PRO A 190 19.64 38.35 -9.89
N ILE A 191 20.02 37.10 -9.63
CA ILE A 191 20.49 36.70 -8.31
C ILE A 191 21.93 37.22 -8.22
N SER A 192 22.08 38.52 -7.97
CA SER A 192 23.18 39.00 -7.14
C SER A 192 22.76 38.77 -5.69
N MET A 193 22.66 37.50 -5.30
CA MET A 193 22.99 37.13 -3.93
C MET A 193 24.39 36.57 -4.02
N GLU A 194 25.33 37.26 -3.37
CA GLU A 194 26.61 36.73 -2.94
C GLU A 194 26.37 35.43 -2.17
N TYR A 195 26.22 34.33 -2.88
CA TYR A 195 26.53 33.01 -2.34
C TYR A 195 27.78 32.61 -3.07
N GLY A 196 28.91 32.64 -2.36
CA GLY A 196 30.17 32.08 -2.81
C GLY A 196 29.97 30.60 -3.10
N ILE A 197 29.62 30.29 -4.35
CA ILE A 197 29.79 28.97 -4.91
C ILE A 197 31.27 28.87 -5.21
N THR A 198 32.06 28.46 -4.21
CA THR A 198 33.33 27.82 -4.51
C THR A 198 32.98 26.51 -5.21
N GLU A 199 33.29 26.42 -6.50
CA GLU A 199 33.40 25.15 -7.22
C GLU A 199 34.26 24.20 -6.38
N PHE A 200 33.63 23.23 -5.73
CA PHE A 200 34.35 22.12 -5.14
C PHE A 200 34.63 21.13 -6.28
N ASP A 201 35.80 21.30 -6.89
CA ASP A 201 36.38 20.35 -7.82
C ASP A 201 36.69 19.06 -7.05
N TYR A 202 35.81 18.06 -7.17
CA TYR A 202 35.99 16.77 -6.52
C TYR A 202 36.96 15.92 -7.34
N SER A 203 38.24 16.27 -7.35
CA SER A 203 39.32 15.37 -7.74
C SER A 203 39.59 14.42 -6.56
N GLY A 204 38.67 13.49 -6.35
CA GLY A 204 38.77 12.43 -5.36
C GLY A 204 39.62 11.29 -5.89
N ASP A 205 40.92 11.39 -5.62
CA ASP A 205 41.97 10.38 -5.76
C ASP A 205 41.51 9.01 -5.23
N VAL A 206 41.61 7.98 -6.06
CA VAL A 206 41.31 6.59 -5.70
C VAL A 206 42.51 6.04 -4.94
N GLY A 207 42.56 6.34 -3.64
CA GLY A 207 43.47 5.70 -2.70
C GLY A 207 43.11 4.23 -2.53
N SER A 208 43.80 3.38 -3.28
CA SER A 208 43.96 1.96 -2.98
C SER A 208 44.65 1.82 -1.62
N ASP A 209 44.00 1.17 -0.65
CA ASP A 209 44.73 0.45 0.38
C ASP A 209 44.01 -0.85 0.74
N GLU A 210 44.76 -1.92 0.53
CA GLU A 210 44.45 -3.30 0.83
C GLU A 210 44.56 -3.58 2.35
N HIS A 211 43.94 -4.70 2.73
CA HIS A 211 44.38 -5.62 3.79
C HIS A 211 43.86 -5.52 5.24
N ASN A 212 42.95 -6.48 5.51
CA ASN A 212 43.09 -7.63 6.42
C ASN A 212 43.02 -7.46 7.96
N GLY A 213 42.10 -8.27 8.53
CA GLY A 213 42.13 -8.84 9.89
C GLY A 213 41.61 -7.89 10.96
N TRP A 214 40.56 -8.19 11.73
CA TRP A 214 40.14 -9.46 12.35
C TRP A 214 38.62 -9.54 12.42
#